data_AF-N1MKX5-F1
#
_entry.id   AF-N1MKX5-F1
#
_cell.length_a   1.000
_cell.length_b   1.000
_cell.length_c   1.000
_cell.angle_alpha   90.00
_cell.angle_beta   90.00
_cell.angle_gamma   90.00
#
_symmetry.space_group_name_H-M   'P 1'
#
loop_
_entity.id
_entity.type
_entity.pdbx_description
1 polymer ?
#
loop_
_entity_poly.entity_id
_entity_poly.type
_entity_poly.pdbx_seq_one_letter_code
_entity_poly.pdbx_strand_id
1 'polypeptide(L)'
;MARATTPRTVAKARALRQNLSLPETLLWRLLKGQPQGIKIRRQHPIGPYILDFYAPSAKLGIEIEGAAHDMGDRPARDATRETWLHD
;
A
#
# COMPACT_ATOMS: atom_id res chain seq x y z
N MET A 1 -15.95 -6.68 -2.16
CA MET A 1 -16.43 -5.50 -2.97
C MET A 1 -15.68 -4.23 -2.54
N ALA A 2 -14.77 -3.70 -3.37
CA ALA A 2 -13.97 -2.53 -3.01
C ALA A 2 -14.85 -1.27 -2.81
N ARG A 3 -15.08 -0.90 -1.54
CA ARG A 3 -15.77 0.33 -1.17
C ARG A 3 -14.97 1.56 -1.62
N ALA A 4 -15.66 2.63 -1.99
CA ALA A 4 -15.06 3.85 -2.50
C ALA A 4 -14.02 4.44 -1.52
N THR A 5 -12.92 4.99 -2.06
CA THR A 5 -11.92 5.70 -1.26
C THR A 5 -12.48 7.02 -0.75
N THR A 6 -12.06 7.44 0.44
CA THR A 6 -12.48 8.72 1.01
C THR A 6 -11.48 9.84 0.64
N PRO A 7 -11.90 11.12 0.61
CA PRO A 7 -10.98 12.25 0.44
C PRO A 7 -9.81 12.23 1.44
N ARG A 8 -10.08 11.81 2.68
CA ARG A 8 -9.07 11.63 3.73
C ARG A 8 -8.03 10.57 3.35
N THR A 9 -8.47 9.39 2.89
CA THR A 9 -7.56 8.32 2.46
C THR A 9 -6.71 8.78 1.26
N VAL A 10 -7.32 9.47 0.30
CA VAL A 10 -6.62 10.02 -0.87
C VAL A 10 -5.58 11.07 -0.48
N ALA A 11 -5.92 11.99 0.43
CA ALA A 11 -5.00 13.00 0.94
C ALA A 11 -3.81 12.36 1.67
N LYS A 12 -4.07 11.37 2.55
CA LYS A 12 -3.03 10.61 3.22
C LYS A 12 -2.11 9.89 2.23
N ALA A 13 -2.67 9.24 1.21
CA ALA A 13 -1.88 8.58 0.16
C ALA A 13 -0.99 9.58 -0.61
N ARG A 14 -1.47 10.80 -0.88
CA ARG A 14 -0.65 11.86 -1.50
C ARG A 14 0.52 12.26 -0.60
N ALA A 15 0.28 12.44 0.70
CA ALA A 15 1.32 12.78 1.66
C ALA A 15 2.39 11.67 1.75
N LEU A 16 1.98 10.40 1.79
CA LEU A 16 2.90 9.25 1.81
C LEU A 16 3.74 9.16 0.52
N ARG A 17 3.18 9.52 -0.64
CA ARG A 17 3.96 9.60 -1.89
C ARG A 17 5.09 10.63 -1.83
N GLN A 18 4.99 11.65 -1.00
CA GLN A 18 6.08 12.63 -0.85
C GLN A 18 7.09 12.21 0.23
N ASN A 19 6.72 11.26 1.09
CA ASN A 19 7.49 10.86 2.27
C ASN A 19 7.62 9.33 2.33
N LEU A 20 8.16 8.73 1.28
CA LEU A 20 8.46 7.29 1.28
C LEU A 20 9.54 6.98 2.31
N SER A 21 9.44 5.83 2.98
CA SER A 21 10.55 5.30 3.77
C SER A 21 11.76 4.95 2.87
N LEU A 22 12.93 4.71 3.47
CA LEU A 22 14.11 4.26 2.74
C LEU A 22 13.86 2.96 1.94
N PRO A 23 13.33 1.86 2.53
CA PRO A 23 13.07 0.64 1.77
C PRO A 23 12.03 0.86 0.65
N GLU A 24 10.95 1.62 0.90
CA GLU A 24 9.99 1.99 -0.16
C GLU A 24 10.64 2.79 -1.29
N THR A 25 11.54 3.72 -0.96
CA THR A 25 12.25 4.52 -1.96
C THR A 25 13.13 3.65 -2.85
N LEU A 26 13.88 2.71 -2.26
CA LEU A 26 14.74 1.79 -3.00
C LEU A 26 13.92 0.88 -3.91
N LEU A 27 12.84 0.28 -3.39
CA LEU A 27 11.96 -0.57 -4.20
C LEU A 27 11.28 0.22 -5.32
N TRP A 28 10.79 1.43 -5.04
CA TRP A 28 10.14 2.27 -6.03
C TRP A 28 11.06 2.60 -7.21
N ARG A 29 12.36 2.81 -6.98
CA ARG A 29 13.34 3.05 -8.06
C ARG A 29 13.37 1.90 -9.07
N LEU A 30 13.20 0.67 -8.62
CA LEU A 30 13.15 -0.53 -9.46
C LEU A 30 11.80 -0.68 -10.17
N LEU A 31 10.70 -0.38 -9.47
CA LEU A 31 9.34 -0.64 -9.98
C LEU A 31 8.76 0.47 -10.87
N LYS A 32 9.22 1.71 -10.73
CA LYS A 32 8.64 2.87 -11.45
C LYS A 32 8.73 2.79 -12.98
N GLY A 33 9.70 2.01 -13.48
CA GLY A 33 9.96 1.83 -14.91
C GLY A 33 9.03 0.84 -15.60
N GLN A 34 8.03 0.29 -14.90
CA GLN A 34 7.16 -0.77 -15.41
C GLN A 34 7.95 -2.01 -15.86
N PRO A 35 8.71 -2.64 -14.95
CA PRO A 35 9.49 -3.84 -15.29
C PRO A 35 8.56 -4.89 -15.91
N GLN A 36 9.00 -5.48 -17.02
CA GLN A 36 8.22 -6.48 -17.77
C GLN A 36 6.84 -5.97 -18.23
N GLY A 37 6.67 -4.65 -18.39
CA GLY A 37 5.41 -4.03 -18.78
C GLY A 37 4.37 -3.94 -17.67
N ILE A 38 4.72 -4.27 -16.42
CA ILE A 38 3.78 -4.27 -15.29
C ILE A 38 3.70 -2.88 -14.67
N LYS A 39 2.51 -2.27 -14.72
CA LYS A 39 2.26 -0.98 -14.07
C LYS A 39 2.14 -1.13 -12.56
N ILE A 40 3.08 -0.55 -11.83
CA ILE A 40 3.05 -0.44 -10.36
C ILE A 40 2.68 0.97 -9.94
N ARG A 41 1.77 1.08 -8.97
CA ARG A 41 1.42 2.32 -8.26
C ARG A 41 2.00 2.25 -6.85
N ARG A 42 2.57 3.34 -6.36
CA ARG A 42 2.98 3.46 -4.95
C ARG A 42 1.93 4.18 -4.11
N GLN A 43 1.80 3.79 -2.85
CA GLN A 43 0.90 4.35 -1.85
C GLN A 43 -0.53 4.42 -2.43
N HIS A 44 -1.09 3.26 -2.78
CA HIS A 44 -2.37 3.14 -3.48
C HIS A 44 -3.54 3.08 -2.48
N PRO A 45 -4.44 4.08 -2.44
CA PRO A 45 -5.58 4.03 -1.55
C PRO A 45 -6.61 3.00 -2.04
N ILE A 46 -7.11 2.17 -1.12
CA ILE A 46 -8.17 1.19 -1.34
C ILE A 46 -9.13 1.20 -0.14
N GLY A 47 -10.34 1.73 -0.35
CA GLY A 47 -11.29 2.00 0.74
C GLY A 47 -10.67 2.81 1.90
N PRO A 48 -10.62 2.26 3.12
CA PRO A 48 -10.00 2.92 4.27
C PRO A 48 -8.47 2.71 4.36
N TYR A 49 -7.89 1.81 3.56
CA TYR A 49 -6.48 1.44 3.62
C TYR A 49 -5.66 2.07 2.50
N ILE A 50 -4.34 2.01 2.66
CA ILE A 50 -3.36 2.41 1.64
C ILE A 50 -2.36 1.25 1.57
N LEU A 51 -2.13 0.76 0.35
CA LEU A 51 -1.11 -0.25 0.07
C LEU A 51 0.20 0.45 -0.32
N ASP A 52 1.34 0.00 0.18
CA ASP A 52 2.64 0.59 -0.19
C ASP A 52 2.88 0.52 -1.70
N PHE A 53 2.57 -0.62 -2.31
CA PHE A 53 2.53 -0.77 -3.76
C PHE A 53 1.32 -1.59 -4.22
N TYR A 54 0.87 -1.32 -5.45
CA TYR A 54 -0.25 -2.03 -6.06
C TYR A 54 -0.03 -2.22 -7.57
N ALA A 55 -0.24 -3.45 -8.04
CA ALA A 55 -0.26 -3.84 -9.44
C ALA A 55 -1.70 -4.06 -9.91
N PRO A 56 -2.34 -3.09 -10.61
CA PRO A 56 -3.75 -3.18 -10.95
C PRO A 56 -4.10 -4.35 -11.88
N SER A 57 -3.20 -4.71 -12.80
CA SER A 57 -3.42 -5.82 -13.74
C SER A 57 -3.49 -7.18 -13.06
N ALA A 58 -2.76 -7.35 -11.95
CA ALA A 58 -2.71 -8.58 -11.16
C ALA A 58 -3.62 -8.54 -9.91
N LYS A 59 -4.24 -7.39 -9.63
CA LYS A 59 -4.93 -7.10 -8.36
C LYS A 59 -4.06 -7.41 -7.12
N LEU A 60 -2.75 -7.19 -7.24
CA LEU A 60 -1.77 -7.57 -6.21
C LEU A 60 -1.33 -6.34 -5.39
N GLY A 61 -1.49 -6.42 -4.08
CA GLY A 61 -0.87 -5.51 -3.11
C GLY A 61 0.49 -6.01 -2.66
N ILE A 62 1.44 -5.10 -2.45
CA ILE A 62 2.76 -5.40 -1.89
C ILE A 62 2.98 -4.41 -0.75
N GLU A 63 3.16 -4.91 0.46
CA GLU A 63 3.47 -4.11 1.66
C GLU A 63 4.93 -4.31 2.04
N ILE A 64 5.56 -3.25 2.52
CA ILE A 64 6.88 -3.35 3.13
C ILE A 64 6.68 -3.34 4.64
N GLU A 65 6.81 -4.51 5.26
CA GLU A 65 6.82 -4.60 6.72
C GLU A 65 8.11 -3.96 7.25
N GLY A 66 7.97 -2.82 7.92
CA GLY A 66 9.08 -2.20 8.66
C GLY A 66 9.22 -2.81 10.05
N ALA A 67 10.42 -2.76 10.64
CA ALA A 67 10.68 -3.13 12.04
C ALA A 67 9.77 -2.40 13.06
N ALA A 68 9.15 -1.28 12.65
CA ALA A 68 8.14 -0.59 13.44
C ALA A 68 6.87 -1.43 13.66
N HIS A 69 6.64 -2.52 12.90
CA HIS A 69 5.52 -3.46 13.04
C HIS A 69 5.54 -4.26 14.36
N ASP A 70 6.69 -4.39 15.03
CA ASP A 70 6.79 -5.18 16.27
C ASP A 70 6.43 -4.41 17.56
N MET A 71 6.22 -3.09 17.52
CA MET A 71 6.00 -2.26 18.72
C MET A 71 4.55 -1.79 18.95
N GLY A 72 3.57 -2.70 19.04
CA GLY A 72 2.24 -2.32 19.56
C GLY A 72 1.06 -3.24 19.22
N ASP A 73 -0.11 -2.85 19.73
CA ASP A 73 -1.44 -3.51 19.78
C ASP A 73 -2.07 -3.79 18.39
N ARG A 74 -1.30 -4.46 17.52
CA ARG A 74 -1.56 -4.68 16.09
C ARG A 74 -2.31 -5.96 15.68
N PRO A 75 -2.26 -7.12 16.37
CA PRO A 75 -2.67 -8.38 15.75
C PRO A 75 -4.14 -8.40 15.29
N ALA A 76 -5.06 -7.82 16.07
CA ALA A 76 -6.49 -7.78 15.71
C ALA A 76 -6.79 -6.80 14.55
N ARG A 77 -6.02 -5.70 14.45
CA ARG A 77 -6.18 -4.71 13.37
C ARG A 77 -5.61 -5.24 12.05
N ASP A 78 -4.53 -6.02 12.11
CA ASP A 78 -3.92 -6.64 10.96
C ASP A 78 -4.80 -7.76 10.38
N ALA A 79 -5.35 -8.64 11.23
CA ALA A 79 -6.30 -9.67 10.79
C ALA A 79 -7.56 -9.06 10.13
N THR A 80 -8.13 -8.00 10.71
CA THR A 80 -9.29 -7.31 10.12
C THR A 80 -8.96 -6.70 8.76
N ARG A 81 -7.76 -6.12 8.63
CA ARG A 81 -7.26 -5.54 7.37
C ARG A 81 -7.06 -6.61 6.31
N GLU A 82 -6.43 -7.73 6.69
CA GLU A 82 -6.17 -8.85 5.80
C GLU A 82 -7.49 -9.42 5.27
N THR A 83 -8.43 -9.77 6.15
CA THR A 83 -9.76 -10.25 5.72
C THR A 83 -10.42 -9.25 4.76
N TRP A 84 -10.39 -7.95 5.08
CA TRP A 84 -11.00 -6.94 4.21
C TRP A 84 -10.36 -6.85 2.82
N LEU A 85 -9.06 -7.09 2.69
CA LEU A 85 -8.35 -7.03 1.41
C LEU A 85 -8.61 -8.27 0.53
N HIS A 86 -9.04 -9.38 1.14
CA HIS A 86 -9.33 -10.64 0.44
C HIS A 86 -10.82 -10.80 0.03
N ASP A 87 -11.73 -9.91 0.46
CA ASP A 87 -13.19 -9.90 0.17
C ASP A 87 -13.66 -9.04 -1.05
#